data_AF-A0A5C2SRL7-F1
#
_entry.id   AF-A0A5C2SRL7-F1
#
_cell.length_a   1.000
_cell.length_b   1.000
_cell.length_c   1.000
_cell.angle_alpha   90.00
_cell.angle_beta   90.00
_cell.angle_gamma   90.00
#
_symmetry.space_group_name_H-M   'P 1'
#
loop_
_entity.id
_entity.type
_entity.pdbx_description
1 polymer ?
#
loop_
_entity_poly.entity_id
_entity_poly.type
_entity_poly.pdbx_seq_one_letter_code
_entity_poly.pdbx_strand_id
1 'polypeptide(L)'
;MQRVDYYQIGGFKAHLRENSSDALADRLLASSRDGGEFVLGMRPNGASNLLLPVRVFQSRRLGRPYQQPWSALDFVSLSPIQFANKRELVAKLKMMESNKKKSDGRPRDRSKANTEYTAGGEGPTEEGSARATFEHQRVFYRLCQDTIRCPEDYALNLARWFREVHIVSFAFNLWASDMSSLEERQKNPRVLDLGWTEFDAPTDSEDLRAVSTTHLTLEENRFLVNRGRTRLTLPDISQTMPRASVEKLLQDLFAPERDGERKPPKLLLVYDEEMTRHVLRSFGVDADQLHWVQGIKDLLYCPPAERVHDHAAYGYERDDRRYNAREPRDRSYNSKWPRNRSHSPTRRRPGDEGPRSRSSPPRMVPPSVYLVDVRTMYRNLMRVPTPNDTVPSIAKALNVLDTSMTRGEDDEVIYEAIDPQYWCAGRESRLIGYMWEEMARQESIDEQRVQRQRYLREEPVEVVDETIAAVAVDNGDMDPNDMIQPVAQSTPALRTAAKPVGMYDSEEEDDEW
;
A
#
# COMPACT_ATOMS: atom_id res chain seq x y z
N MET A 1 -5.78 -15.14 2.51
CA MET A 1 -4.35 -15.45 2.72
C MET A 1 -4.19 -16.96 2.78
N GLN A 2 -3.08 -17.49 2.27
CA GLN A 2 -2.70 -18.88 2.48
C GLN A 2 -2.33 -19.13 3.96
N ARG A 3 -2.43 -20.38 4.42
CA ARG A 3 -2.03 -20.74 5.79
C ARG A 3 -0.52 -20.91 5.84
N VAL A 4 0.17 -19.89 6.32
CA VAL A 4 1.62 -19.85 6.51
C VAL A 4 1.89 -19.37 7.91
N ASP A 5 2.85 -20.01 8.58
CA ASP A 5 3.24 -19.67 9.94
C ASP A 5 4.57 -18.91 9.94
N TYR A 6 4.71 -17.98 10.89
CA TYR A 6 5.80 -17.03 10.97
C TYR A 6 6.39 -16.91 12.37
N TYR A 7 7.72 -16.87 12.45
CA TYR A 7 8.42 -16.45 13.67
C TYR A 7 8.82 -14.99 13.57
N GLN A 8 8.36 -14.19 14.52
CA GLN A 8 8.83 -12.82 14.72
C GLN A 8 10.30 -12.78 15.16
N ILE A 9 11.12 -12.06 14.40
CA ILE A 9 12.55 -11.84 14.64
C ILE A 9 12.76 -10.47 15.28
N GLY A 10 13.06 -10.47 16.59
CA GLY A 10 13.29 -9.26 17.37
C GLY A 10 12.03 -8.49 17.79
N GLY A 11 12.26 -7.35 18.45
CA GLY A 11 11.22 -6.47 18.96
C GLY A 11 10.39 -7.00 20.13
N PHE A 12 9.24 -6.37 20.37
CA PHE A 12 8.32 -6.76 21.44
C PHE A 12 7.79 -8.19 21.25
N LYS A 13 7.99 -9.05 22.26
CA LYS A 13 7.62 -10.49 22.24
C LYS A 13 8.28 -11.29 21.09
N ALA A 14 9.55 -11.02 20.80
CA ALA A 14 10.33 -11.81 19.86
C ALA A 14 10.31 -13.32 20.15
N HIS A 15 10.30 -14.15 19.11
CA HIS A 15 10.35 -15.61 19.25
C HIS A 15 11.75 -16.16 19.52
N LEU A 16 12.78 -15.35 19.25
CA LEU A 16 14.18 -15.65 19.48
C LEU A 16 14.67 -14.92 20.73
N ARG A 17 15.43 -15.62 21.59
CA ARG A 17 16.28 -14.96 22.59
C ARG A 17 17.66 -14.80 21.97
N GLU A 18 17.95 -13.59 21.55
CA GLU A 18 19.31 -13.17 21.30
C GLU A 18 19.67 -12.09 22.31
N ASN A 19 20.92 -12.11 22.76
CA ASN A 19 21.40 -11.17 23.77
C ASN A 19 21.56 -9.76 23.21
N SER A 20 21.68 -9.61 21.87
CA SER A 20 21.77 -8.33 21.20
C SER A 20 21.19 -8.37 19.77
N SER A 21 20.66 -7.24 19.33
CA SER A 21 20.24 -7.04 17.93
C SER A 21 21.38 -7.23 16.92
N ASP A 22 22.62 -6.94 17.34
CA ASP A 22 23.82 -7.08 16.50
C ASP A 22 24.15 -8.55 16.19
N ALA A 23 24.17 -9.40 17.24
CA ALA A 23 24.40 -10.83 17.10
C ALA A 23 23.27 -11.52 16.31
N LEU A 24 22.02 -11.09 16.52
CA LEU A 24 20.88 -11.56 15.75
C LEU A 24 21.05 -11.21 14.27
N ALA A 25 21.43 -9.97 13.94
CA ALA A 25 21.61 -9.53 12.57
C ALA A 25 22.75 -10.30 11.87
N ASP A 26 23.87 -10.55 12.56
CA ASP A 26 24.96 -11.40 12.04
C ASP A 26 24.45 -12.79 11.66
N ARG A 27 23.70 -13.44 12.55
CA ARG A 27 23.15 -14.78 12.29
C ARG A 27 22.14 -14.78 11.16
N LEU A 28 21.30 -13.74 11.07
CA LEU A 28 20.28 -13.62 10.02
C LEU A 28 20.89 -13.37 8.65
N LEU A 29 22.01 -12.63 8.57
CA LEU A 29 22.68 -12.27 7.33
C LEU A 29 23.85 -13.19 6.97
N ALA A 30 24.27 -14.12 7.85
CA ALA A 30 25.40 -15.02 7.61
C ALA A 30 25.31 -15.82 6.30
N SER A 31 24.09 -16.11 5.83
CA SER A 31 23.86 -16.86 4.59
C SER A 31 23.60 -15.97 3.36
N SER A 32 23.64 -14.64 3.49
CA SER A 32 23.21 -13.72 2.45
C SER A 32 24.29 -12.71 2.11
N ARG A 33 24.85 -12.80 0.90
CA ARG A 33 25.92 -11.91 0.44
C ARG A 33 25.41 -10.51 0.09
N ASP A 34 24.19 -10.41 -0.41
CA ASP A 34 23.61 -9.19 -1.00
C ASP A 34 22.55 -8.55 -0.10
N GLY A 35 22.70 -8.68 1.23
CA GLY A 35 21.68 -8.24 2.18
C GLY A 35 20.59 -9.29 2.43
N GLY A 36 19.61 -8.99 3.28
CA GLY A 36 18.60 -9.96 3.71
C GLY A 36 17.18 -9.53 3.38
N GLU A 37 16.40 -10.43 2.77
CA GLU A 37 14.95 -10.26 2.62
C GLU A 37 14.19 -10.98 3.73
N PHE A 38 13.19 -10.28 4.27
CA PHE A 38 12.32 -10.73 5.35
C PHE A 38 10.86 -10.39 5.03
N VAL A 39 9.95 -10.81 5.91
CA VAL A 39 8.52 -10.51 5.79
C VAL A 39 8.15 -9.43 6.80
N LEU A 40 7.57 -8.33 6.33
CA LEU A 40 6.97 -7.29 7.14
C LEU A 40 5.47 -7.57 7.30
N GLY A 41 5.06 -7.95 8.50
CA GLY A 41 3.65 -8.22 8.83
C GLY A 41 2.98 -7.01 9.47
N MET A 42 1.90 -6.52 8.86
CA MET A 42 1.05 -5.45 9.42
C MET A 42 -0.15 -6.06 10.15
N ARG A 43 -0.25 -5.84 11.46
CA ARG A 43 -1.40 -6.27 12.27
C ARG A 43 -2.63 -5.40 12.01
N PRO A 44 -3.85 -5.83 12.41
CA PRO A 44 -5.07 -5.04 12.23
C PRO A 44 -5.05 -3.64 12.82
N ASN A 45 -4.36 -3.44 13.94
CA ASN A 45 -4.18 -2.12 14.57
C ASN A 45 -3.12 -1.25 13.88
N GLY A 46 -2.43 -1.80 12.89
CA GLY A 46 -1.34 -1.14 12.17
C GLY A 46 0.04 -1.40 12.73
N ALA A 47 0.23 -2.14 13.83
CA ALA A 47 1.56 -2.47 14.32
C ALA A 47 2.31 -3.38 13.33
N SER A 48 3.60 -3.11 13.11
CA SER A 48 4.46 -3.89 12.23
C SER A 48 5.33 -4.87 12.99
N ASN A 49 5.44 -6.08 12.45
CA ASN A 49 6.34 -7.12 12.92
C ASN A 49 7.30 -7.53 11.81
N LEU A 50 8.56 -7.80 12.16
CA LEU A 50 9.55 -8.38 11.26
C LEU A 50 9.53 -9.89 11.45
N LEU A 51 9.30 -10.63 10.38
CA LEU A 51 8.91 -12.03 10.40
C LEU A 51 9.82 -12.88 9.51
N LEU A 52 9.97 -14.14 9.88
CA LEU A 52 10.51 -15.20 9.05
C LEU A 52 9.47 -16.32 8.89
N PRO A 53 9.22 -16.80 7.66
CA PRO A 53 8.45 -18.02 7.45
C PRO A 53 9.09 -19.18 8.21
N VAL A 54 8.29 -20.05 8.84
CA VAL A 54 8.79 -21.20 9.64
C VAL A 54 9.78 -22.06 8.85
N ARG A 55 9.55 -22.26 7.54
CA ARG A 55 10.47 -23.02 6.66
C ARG A 55 11.86 -22.38 6.57
N VAL A 56 11.92 -21.06 6.44
CA VAL A 56 13.18 -20.28 6.36
C VAL A 56 13.85 -20.23 7.72
N PHE A 57 13.07 -20.08 8.79
CA PHE A 57 13.59 -20.11 10.16
C PHE A 57 14.28 -21.44 10.48
N GLN A 58 13.66 -22.57 10.13
CA GLN A 58 14.20 -23.91 10.35
C GLN A 58 15.47 -24.16 9.51
N SER A 59 15.48 -23.75 8.24
CA SER A 59 16.65 -23.93 7.37
C SER A 59 17.87 -23.15 7.86
N ARG A 60 17.67 -21.97 8.46
CA ARG A 60 18.73 -21.14 9.06
C ARG A 60 19.19 -21.59 10.45
N ARG A 61 18.58 -22.63 11.04
CA ARG A 61 18.96 -23.19 12.36
C ARG A 61 19.08 -22.12 13.46
N LEU A 62 18.11 -21.20 13.52
CA LEU A 62 18.13 -20.04 14.44
C LEU A 62 17.87 -20.39 15.92
N GLY A 63 17.82 -21.67 16.27
CA GLY A 63 17.56 -22.16 17.63
C GLY A 63 16.08 -22.52 17.85
N ARG A 64 15.74 -22.89 19.10
CA ARG A 64 14.37 -23.26 19.47
C ARG A 64 13.56 -22.00 19.83
N PRO A 65 12.41 -21.76 19.20
CA PRO A 65 11.57 -20.61 19.51
C PRO A 65 10.90 -20.76 20.89
N TYR A 66 10.65 -19.63 21.56
CA TYR A 66 10.03 -19.61 22.90
C TYR A 66 8.50 -19.61 22.88
N GLN A 67 7.90 -19.19 21.77
CA GLN A 67 6.45 -19.11 21.62
C GLN A 67 6.02 -19.81 20.33
N GLN A 68 4.72 -20.04 20.21
CA GLN A 68 4.12 -20.58 18.99
C GLN A 68 4.23 -19.56 17.87
N PRO A 69 4.47 -19.99 16.61
CA PRO A 69 4.54 -19.06 15.50
C PRO A 69 3.20 -18.32 15.32
N TRP A 70 3.27 -17.13 14.74
CA TRP A 70 2.10 -16.39 14.28
C TRP A 70 1.51 -17.03 13.02
N SER A 71 0.20 -17.00 12.88
CA SER A 71 -0.48 -17.35 11.64
C SER A 71 -0.47 -16.16 10.68
N ALA A 72 -0.44 -16.42 9.38
CA ALA A 72 -0.66 -15.40 8.34
C ALA A 72 -1.95 -14.59 8.61
N LEU A 73 -2.98 -15.25 9.15
CA LEU A 73 -4.29 -14.65 9.44
C LEU A 73 -4.26 -13.63 10.59
N ASP A 74 -3.17 -13.58 11.37
CA ASP A 74 -2.97 -12.56 12.40
C ASP A 74 -2.56 -11.19 11.82
N PHE A 75 -2.33 -11.13 10.50
CA PHE A 75 -1.90 -9.95 9.77
C PHE A 75 -2.90 -9.57 8.66
N VAL A 76 -2.97 -8.27 8.37
CA VAL A 76 -3.75 -7.72 7.24
C VAL A 76 -2.91 -7.64 5.97
N SER A 77 -1.59 -7.43 6.11
CA SER A 77 -0.63 -7.41 5.02
C SER A 77 0.66 -8.13 5.42
N LEU A 78 1.23 -8.87 4.49
CA LEU A 78 2.55 -9.51 4.58
C LEU A 78 3.34 -9.07 3.35
N SER A 79 4.24 -8.11 3.52
CA SER A 79 5.01 -7.54 2.42
C SER A 79 6.51 -7.85 2.54
N PRO A 80 7.26 -7.85 1.43
CA PRO A 80 8.70 -8.01 1.51
C PRO A 80 9.37 -6.74 2.02
N ILE A 81 10.38 -6.94 2.87
CA ILE A 81 11.29 -5.90 3.35
C ILE A 81 12.72 -6.38 3.18
N GLN A 82 13.56 -5.53 2.61
CA GLN A 82 14.96 -5.85 2.31
C GLN A 82 15.86 -4.91 3.10
N PHE A 83 16.97 -5.44 3.58
CA PHE A 83 18.02 -4.65 4.19
C PHE A 83 19.31 -4.89 3.42
N ALA A 84 19.92 -3.82 2.91
CA ALA A 84 21.13 -3.92 2.11
C ALA A 84 22.32 -4.39 2.95
N ASN A 85 22.32 -4.06 4.25
CA ASN A 85 23.42 -4.37 5.15
C ASN A 85 22.96 -4.60 6.60
N LYS A 86 23.89 -5.13 7.40
CA LYS A 86 23.70 -5.38 8.84
C LYS A 86 23.25 -4.13 9.59
N ARG A 87 23.80 -2.96 9.27
CA ARG A 87 23.51 -1.71 9.98
C ARG A 87 22.03 -1.34 9.87
N GLU A 88 21.44 -1.45 8.69
CA GLU A 88 20.01 -1.18 8.47
C GLU A 88 19.12 -2.16 9.24
N LEU A 89 19.43 -3.47 9.19
CA LEU A 89 18.68 -4.48 9.94
C LEU A 89 18.76 -4.23 11.45
N VAL A 90 19.94 -3.94 11.99
CA VAL A 90 20.13 -3.60 13.41
C VAL A 90 19.33 -2.35 13.79
N ALA A 91 19.34 -1.32 12.94
CA ALA A 91 18.56 -0.11 13.17
C ALA A 91 17.05 -0.42 13.23
N LYS A 92 16.53 -1.24 12.30
CA LYS A 92 15.13 -1.67 12.31
C LYS A 92 14.79 -2.48 13.57
N LEU A 93 15.62 -3.44 13.95
CA LEU A 93 15.42 -4.26 15.15
C LEU A 93 15.36 -3.39 16.41
N LYS A 94 16.28 -2.43 16.57
CA LYS A 94 16.27 -1.47 17.68
C LYS A 94 15.02 -0.59 17.70
N MET A 95 14.51 -0.17 16.54
CA MET A 95 13.26 0.59 16.47
C MET A 95 12.04 -0.20 16.96
N MET A 96 12.10 -1.53 16.90
CA MET A 96 11.05 -2.45 17.33
C MET A 96 11.20 -2.96 18.76
N GLU A 97 12.35 -2.74 19.40
CA GLU A 97 12.57 -3.10 20.80
C GLU A 97 11.65 -2.28 21.71
N SER A 98 11.08 -2.92 22.72
CA SER A 98 10.27 -2.25 23.73
C SER A 98 10.65 -2.74 25.13
N ASN A 99 11.17 -1.83 25.93
CA ASN A 99 11.58 -2.11 27.31
C ASN A 99 10.54 -1.64 28.34
N LYS A 100 9.44 -1.03 27.91
CA LYS A 100 8.48 -0.35 28.80
C LYS A 100 7.30 -1.25 29.15
N LYS A 101 7.03 -1.40 30.45
CA LYS A 101 5.80 -2.01 30.96
C LYS A 101 4.72 -0.93 31.15
N LYS A 102 3.45 -1.31 31.12
CA LYS A 102 2.36 -0.45 31.60
C LYS A 102 2.40 -0.32 33.12
N SER A 103 1.68 0.66 33.66
CA SER A 103 1.48 0.81 35.12
C SER A 103 0.85 -0.43 35.77
N ASP A 104 0.06 -1.21 35.02
CA ASP A 104 -0.54 -2.47 35.45
C ASP A 104 0.43 -3.67 35.38
N GLY A 105 1.70 -3.44 35.02
CA GLY A 105 2.72 -4.47 34.85
C GLY A 105 2.56 -5.32 33.59
N ARG A 106 1.49 -5.15 32.80
CA ARG A 106 1.28 -5.93 31.58
C ARG A 106 2.23 -5.44 30.48
N PRO A 107 2.84 -6.37 29.73
CA PRO A 107 3.70 -6.00 28.61
C PRO A 107 2.85 -5.33 27.53
N ARG A 108 3.27 -4.15 27.08
CA ARG A 108 2.69 -3.42 25.95
C ARG A 108 3.82 -3.08 24.99
N ASP A 109 3.59 -3.25 23.71
CA ASP A 109 4.52 -2.74 22.72
C ASP A 109 4.50 -1.20 22.76
N ARG A 110 5.59 -0.61 23.25
CA ARG A 110 5.88 0.83 23.18
C ARG A 110 7.17 1.07 22.41
N SER A 111 7.45 0.22 21.43
CA SER A 111 8.57 0.42 20.53
C SER A 111 8.34 1.67 19.67
N LYS A 112 9.43 2.30 19.21
CA LYS A 112 9.34 3.49 18.37
C LYS A 112 8.53 3.23 17.10
N ALA A 113 8.60 2.01 16.56
CA ALA A 113 7.87 1.61 15.36
C ALA A 113 6.35 1.44 15.57
N ASN A 114 5.91 1.06 16.78
CA ASN A 114 4.52 0.60 17.02
C ASN A 114 3.75 1.39 18.10
N THR A 115 4.38 2.36 18.77
CA THR A 115 3.74 3.07 19.90
C THR A 115 2.43 3.75 19.51
N GLU A 116 2.38 4.40 18.35
CA GLU A 116 1.18 5.09 17.86
C GLU A 116 0.04 4.10 17.56
N TYR A 117 0.37 2.97 16.93
CA TYR A 117 -0.61 1.96 16.48
C TYR A 117 -1.16 1.08 17.61
N THR A 118 -0.42 0.96 18.70
CA THR A 118 -0.80 0.12 19.85
C THR A 118 -1.50 0.94 20.93
N ALA A 119 -1.65 2.26 20.73
CA ALA A 119 -2.35 3.18 21.62
C ALA A 119 -3.81 2.74 21.86
N GLY A 120 -4.52 2.39 20.79
CA GLY A 120 -5.92 1.97 20.79
C GLY A 120 -6.18 0.48 21.08
N GLY A 121 -5.13 -0.33 21.30
CA GLY A 121 -5.24 -1.77 21.52
C GLY A 121 -4.78 -2.62 20.34
N GLU A 122 -5.21 -3.89 20.29
CA GLU A 122 -4.83 -4.85 19.23
C GLU A 122 -5.90 -5.02 18.13
N GLY A 123 -7.06 -4.36 18.29
CA GLY A 123 -8.17 -4.46 17.35
C GLY A 123 -7.92 -3.73 16.02
N PRO A 124 -8.76 -3.98 15.00
CA PRO A 124 -8.66 -3.28 13.73
C PRO A 124 -8.81 -1.76 13.88
N THR A 125 -7.96 -1.00 13.22
CA THR A 125 -8.04 0.46 13.12
C THR A 125 -8.07 0.90 11.66
N GLU A 126 -8.59 2.09 11.40
CA GLU A 126 -8.57 2.69 10.06
C GLU A 126 -7.12 2.93 9.62
N GLU A 127 -6.30 3.51 10.50
CA GLU A 127 -4.86 3.73 10.27
C GLU A 127 -4.11 2.43 9.96
N GLY A 128 -4.45 1.34 10.66
CA GLY A 128 -3.87 0.02 10.42
C GLY A 128 -4.28 -0.57 9.09
N SER A 129 -5.55 -0.42 8.71
CA SER A 129 -6.06 -0.82 7.40
C SER A 129 -5.43 -0.03 6.26
N ALA A 130 -5.27 1.28 6.47
CA ALA A 130 -4.65 2.21 5.54
C ALA A 130 -3.16 1.89 5.31
N ARG A 131 -2.42 1.64 6.41
CA ARG A 131 -1.02 1.19 6.37
C ARG A 131 -0.87 -0.16 5.65
N ALA A 132 -1.75 -1.12 5.95
CA ALA A 132 -1.74 -2.43 5.30
C ALA A 132 -2.05 -2.33 3.79
N THR A 133 -2.98 -1.46 3.41
CA THR A 133 -3.35 -1.22 2.01
C THR A 133 -2.19 -0.62 1.21
N PHE A 134 -1.41 0.30 1.81
CA PHE A 134 -0.18 0.82 1.21
C PHE A 134 0.81 -0.33 0.91
N GLU A 135 1.01 -1.22 1.88
CA GLU A 135 1.90 -2.38 1.71
C GLU A 135 1.38 -3.37 0.66
N HIS A 136 0.06 -3.50 0.47
CA HIS A 136 -0.48 -4.29 -0.64
C HIS A 136 -0.03 -3.73 -2.00
N GLN A 137 0.01 -2.40 -2.17
CA GLN A 137 0.49 -1.77 -3.42
C GLN A 137 1.94 -2.14 -3.71
N ARG A 138 2.82 -2.07 -2.69
CA ARG A 138 4.22 -2.50 -2.83
C ARG A 138 4.34 -3.97 -3.23
N VAL A 139 3.54 -4.85 -2.62
CA VAL A 139 3.53 -6.28 -2.97
C VAL A 139 3.09 -6.47 -4.42
N PHE A 140 2.02 -5.80 -4.85
CA PHE A 140 1.55 -5.89 -6.23
C PHE A 140 2.60 -5.41 -7.22
N TYR A 141 3.20 -4.24 -6.99
CA TYR A 141 4.26 -3.69 -7.84
C TYR A 141 5.43 -4.68 -7.98
N ARG A 142 5.90 -5.23 -6.85
CA ARG A 142 6.99 -6.21 -6.84
C ARG A 142 6.64 -7.55 -7.49
N LEU A 143 5.37 -7.96 -7.47
CA LEU A 143 4.90 -9.14 -8.19
C LEU A 143 4.89 -8.93 -9.71
N CYS A 144 4.53 -7.73 -10.17
CA CYS A 144 4.60 -7.37 -11.59
C CYS A 144 6.05 -7.43 -12.09
N GLN A 145 7.00 -6.90 -11.32
CA GLN A 145 8.44 -6.94 -11.63
C GLN A 145 9.13 -8.30 -11.42
N ASP A 146 8.39 -9.35 -11.02
CA ASP A 146 8.95 -10.67 -10.70
C ASP A 146 10.07 -10.66 -9.64
N THR A 147 10.11 -9.64 -8.78
CA THR A 147 11.12 -9.52 -7.70
C THR A 147 10.76 -10.31 -6.45
N ILE A 148 9.54 -10.88 -6.37
CA ILE A 148 9.11 -11.79 -5.31
C ILE A 148 9.33 -13.23 -5.79
N ARG A 149 10.44 -13.84 -5.38
CA ARG A 149 10.84 -15.20 -5.80
C ARG A 149 9.90 -16.29 -5.30
N CYS A 150 9.38 -16.12 -4.09
CA CYS A 150 8.56 -17.11 -3.39
C CYS A 150 7.28 -16.46 -2.86
N PRO A 151 6.23 -16.28 -3.68
CA PRO A 151 4.98 -15.65 -3.24
C PRO A 151 4.34 -16.31 -2.01
N GLU A 152 4.58 -17.60 -1.80
CA GLU A 152 4.07 -18.35 -0.64
C GLU A 152 4.69 -17.86 0.68
N ASP A 153 5.89 -17.27 0.69
CA ASP A 153 6.47 -16.69 1.90
C ASP A 153 5.67 -15.50 2.42
N TYR A 154 4.85 -14.89 1.57
CA TYR A 154 3.98 -13.75 1.88
C TYR A 154 2.51 -14.16 2.00
N ALA A 155 2.24 -15.47 2.10
CA ALA A 155 0.91 -16.05 2.13
C ALA A 155 -0.02 -15.60 0.98
N LEU A 156 0.58 -15.24 -0.16
CA LEU A 156 -0.13 -14.79 -1.34
C LEU A 156 -0.87 -15.96 -1.98
N ASN A 157 -2.07 -15.69 -2.50
CA ASN A 157 -2.84 -16.67 -3.25
C ASN A 157 -3.25 -16.05 -4.58
N LEU A 158 -2.27 -15.94 -5.48
CA LEU A 158 -2.45 -15.24 -6.74
C LEU A 158 -3.40 -16.02 -7.65
N ALA A 159 -4.37 -15.30 -8.21
CA ALA A 159 -5.24 -15.86 -9.21
C ALA A 159 -4.49 -16.07 -10.54
N ARG A 160 -4.96 -17.02 -11.37
CA ARG A 160 -4.32 -17.30 -12.67
C ARG A 160 -4.31 -16.08 -13.61
N TRP A 161 -5.37 -15.27 -13.53
CA TRP A 161 -5.54 -14.05 -14.32
C TRP A 161 -4.79 -12.84 -13.73
N PHE A 162 -4.02 -12.99 -12.64
CA PHE A 162 -3.30 -11.88 -12.00
C PHE A 162 -2.38 -11.13 -12.98
N ARG A 163 -1.73 -11.86 -13.91
CA ARG A 163 -0.85 -11.28 -14.94
C ARG A 163 -1.59 -10.51 -16.04
N GLU A 164 -2.90 -10.70 -16.13
CA GLU A 164 -3.76 -10.05 -17.12
C GLU A 164 -4.34 -8.73 -16.57
N VAL A 165 -4.03 -8.33 -15.34
CA VAL A 165 -4.60 -7.11 -14.75
C VAL A 165 -4.12 -5.87 -15.51
N HIS A 166 -5.06 -5.09 -16.04
CA HIS A 166 -4.76 -3.83 -16.72
C HIS A 166 -4.68 -2.69 -15.71
N ILE A 167 -3.61 -1.90 -15.78
CA ILE A 167 -3.46 -0.71 -14.94
C ILE A 167 -3.99 0.49 -15.71
N VAL A 168 -4.99 1.16 -15.14
CA VAL A 168 -5.63 2.34 -15.73
C VAL A 168 -5.70 3.43 -14.67
N SER A 169 -5.30 4.65 -14.99
CA SER A 169 -5.58 5.80 -14.14
C SER A 169 -6.72 6.63 -14.70
N PHE A 170 -7.48 7.27 -13.81
CA PHE A 170 -8.58 8.15 -14.20
C PHE A 170 -8.51 9.46 -13.42
N ALA A 171 -8.63 10.57 -14.15
CA ALA A 171 -8.64 11.92 -13.61
C ALA A 171 -9.77 12.74 -14.25
N PHE A 172 -10.20 13.76 -13.53
CA PHE A 172 -11.20 14.72 -13.97
C PHE A 172 -10.99 16.04 -13.25
N ASN A 173 -11.34 17.15 -13.88
CA ASN A 173 -11.44 18.44 -13.20
C ASN A 173 -12.89 18.86 -13.07
N LEU A 174 -13.27 19.30 -11.86
CA LEU A 174 -14.58 19.87 -11.60
C LEU A 174 -14.51 21.40 -11.67
N TRP A 175 -15.66 22.03 -11.89
CA TRP A 175 -15.79 23.48 -11.79
C TRP A 175 -15.68 23.93 -10.34
N ALA A 176 -14.54 24.53 -10.00
CA ALA A 176 -14.22 24.94 -8.63
C ALA A 176 -15.13 26.06 -8.09
N SER A 177 -15.78 26.81 -8.99
CA SER A 177 -16.75 27.85 -8.62
C SER A 177 -18.19 27.35 -8.55
N ASP A 178 -18.41 26.04 -8.55
CA ASP A 178 -19.74 25.47 -8.30
C ASP A 178 -20.17 25.73 -6.85
N MET A 179 -21.14 26.65 -6.71
CA MET A 179 -21.68 27.09 -5.42
C MET A 179 -22.84 26.19 -4.92
N SER A 180 -23.17 25.11 -5.64
CA SER A 180 -24.18 24.16 -5.18
C SER A 180 -23.73 23.42 -3.92
N SER A 181 -24.69 22.87 -3.18
CA SER A 181 -24.40 22.12 -1.95
C SER A 181 -23.51 20.91 -2.22
N LEU A 182 -22.80 20.41 -1.21
CA LEU A 182 -21.93 19.22 -1.37
C LEU A 182 -22.72 18.02 -1.93
N GLU A 183 -23.94 17.79 -1.44
CA GLU A 183 -24.82 16.71 -1.89
C GLU A 183 -25.24 16.88 -3.37
N GLU A 184 -25.59 18.10 -3.79
CA GLU A 184 -25.90 18.38 -5.19
C GLU A 184 -24.67 18.20 -6.10
N ARG A 185 -23.48 18.63 -5.65
CA ARG A 185 -22.22 18.43 -6.39
C ARG A 185 -21.86 16.96 -6.53
N GLN A 186 -22.09 16.15 -5.49
CA GLN A 186 -21.89 14.71 -5.53
C GLN A 186 -22.92 14.01 -6.42
N LYS A 187 -24.16 14.51 -6.47
CA LYS A 187 -25.21 13.93 -7.32
C LYS A 187 -25.03 14.29 -8.80
N ASN A 188 -24.68 15.54 -9.08
CA ASN A 188 -24.56 16.11 -10.43
C ASN A 188 -23.27 16.93 -10.56
N PRO A 189 -22.08 16.28 -10.58
CA PRO A 189 -20.81 16.99 -10.65
C PRO A 189 -20.66 17.75 -11.97
N ARG A 190 -20.27 19.03 -11.89
CA ARG A 190 -19.95 19.86 -13.06
C ARG A 190 -18.52 19.60 -13.52
N VAL A 191 -18.36 18.51 -14.26
CA VAL A 191 -17.08 18.09 -14.86
C VAL A 191 -16.70 19.05 -16.00
N LEU A 192 -15.44 19.47 -16.05
CA LEU A 192 -14.91 20.34 -17.12
C LEU A 192 -14.21 19.50 -18.19
N ASP A 193 -13.31 18.64 -17.76
CA ASP A 193 -12.59 17.67 -18.57
C ASP A 193 -12.40 16.36 -17.77
N LEU A 194 -12.05 15.31 -18.50
CA LEU A 194 -11.73 13.99 -17.99
C LEU A 194 -10.65 13.35 -18.83
N GLY A 195 -9.89 12.47 -18.23
CA GLY A 195 -8.84 11.74 -18.91
C GLY A 195 -8.54 10.44 -18.22
N TRP A 196 -8.08 9.48 -19.02
CA TRP A 196 -7.56 8.23 -18.50
C TRP A 196 -6.29 7.86 -19.23
N THR A 197 -5.41 7.17 -18.53
CA THR A 197 -4.18 6.61 -19.09
C THR A 197 -4.16 5.12 -18.82
N GLU A 198 -3.89 4.35 -19.86
CA GLU A 198 -3.59 2.92 -19.75
C GLU A 198 -2.07 2.74 -19.64
N PHE A 199 -1.64 1.83 -18.77
CA PHE A 199 -0.23 1.56 -18.53
C PHE A 199 0.11 0.10 -18.80
N ASP A 200 1.31 -0.11 -19.33
CA ASP A 200 1.97 -1.40 -19.26
C ASP A 200 2.43 -1.62 -17.82
N ALA A 201 2.14 -2.80 -17.27
CA ALA A 201 2.57 -3.15 -15.93
C ALA A 201 4.10 -3.14 -15.83
N PRO A 202 4.67 -2.72 -14.68
CA PRO A 202 6.12 -2.67 -14.52
C PRO A 202 6.71 -4.08 -14.62
N THR A 203 7.87 -4.18 -15.26
CA THR A 203 8.62 -5.43 -15.46
C THR A 203 9.93 -5.38 -14.69
N ASP A 204 10.76 -6.42 -14.79
CA ASP A 204 12.09 -6.46 -14.19
C ASP A 204 13.05 -5.43 -14.82
N SER A 205 12.82 -5.05 -16.08
CA SER A 205 13.66 -4.10 -16.83
C SER A 205 13.02 -2.72 -17.05
N GLU A 206 11.69 -2.62 -16.99
CA GLU A 206 10.96 -1.39 -17.30
C GLU A 206 10.07 -0.94 -16.14
N ASP A 207 10.16 0.34 -15.79
CA ASP A 207 9.21 1.02 -14.91
C ASP A 207 7.82 1.10 -15.58
N LEU A 208 6.81 1.54 -14.83
CA LEU A 208 5.44 1.73 -15.32
C LEU A 208 5.43 2.70 -16.51
N ARG A 209 4.94 2.24 -17.67
CA ARG A 209 4.94 3.04 -18.90
C ARG A 209 3.52 3.39 -19.33
N ALA A 210 3.26 4.67 -19.55
CA ALA A 210 2.01 5.12 -20.17
C ALA A 210 1.95 4.66 -21.64
N VAL A 211 0.92 3.88 -21.98
CA VAL A 211 0.70 3.31 -23.33
C VAL A 211 -0.20 4.22 -24.15
N SER A 212 -1.31 4.63 -23.57
CA SER A 212 -2.29 5.48 -24.23
C SER A 212 -2.90 6.44 -23.22
N THR A 213 -3.05 7.71 -23.60
CA THR A 213 -3.70 8.74 -22.80
C THR A 213 -4.83 9.35 -23.61
N THR A 214 -6.04 9.30 -23.06
CA THR A 214 -7.21 9.97 -23.63
C THR A 214 -7.53 11.22 -22.81
N HIS A 215 -7.81 12.34 -23.47
CA HIS A 215 -8.22 13.58 -22.81
C HIS A 215 -9.45 14.19 -23.50
N LEU A 216 -10.56 14.28 -22.77
CA LEU A 216 -11.84 14.74 -23.29
C LEU A 216 -12.30 15.99 -22.51
N THR A 217 -12.49 17.10 -23.22
CA THR A 217 -13.18 18.29 -22.72
C THR A 217 -14.67 18.17 -23.01
N LEU A 218 -15.52 18.42 -22.00
CA LEU A 218 -16.97 18.41 -22.21
C LEU A 218 -17.42 19.67 -22.97
N GLU A 219 -18.13 19.47 -24.08
CA GLU A 219 -18.59 20.56 -24.94
C GLU A 219 -19.52 21.52 -24.18
N GLU A 220 -20.43 20.98 -23.36
CA GLU A 220 -21.42 21.75 -22.61
C GLU A 220 -20.78 22.68 -21.56
N ASN A 221 -19.62 22.29 -21.06
CA ASN A 221 -18.89 22.99 -20.00
C ASN A 221 -17.61 23.68 -20.51
N ARG A 222 -17.40 23.75 -21.84
CA ARG A 222 -16.13 24.23 -22.42
C ARG A 222 -15.78 25.67 -22.03
N PHE A 223 -16.79 26.51 -21.79
CA PHE A 223 -16.64 27.92 -21.40
C PHE A 223 -16.44 28.14 -19.89
N LEU A 224 -16.60 27.10 -19.07
CA LEU A 224 -16.34 27.18 -17.64
C LEU A 224 -14.83 27.09 -17.40
N VAL A 225 -14.30 27.96 -16.52
CA VAL A 225 -12.88 28.05 -16.21
C VAL A 225 -12.67 28.11 -14.70
N ASN A 226 -11.65 27.42 -14.21
CA ASN A 226 -11.19 27.51 -12.83
C ASN A 226 -10.27 28.74 -12.68
N ARG A 227 -10.73 29.76 -11.95
CA ARG A 227 -9.97 31.03 -11.78
C ARG A 227 -8.59 30.76 -11.20
N GLY A 228 -7.57 31.45 -11.73
CA GLY A 228 -6.19 31.34 -11.28
C GLY A 228 -5.45 30.09 -11.79
N ARG A 229 -6.09 29.25 -12.61
CA ARG A 229 -5.42 28.13 -13.30
C ARG A 229 -5.73 28.14 -14.80
N THR A 230 -4.73 27.81 -15.60
CA THR A 230 -4.85 27.77 -17.06
C THR A 230 -5.12 26.35 -17.52
N ARG A 231 -6.16 26.13 -18.33
CA ARG A 231 -6.40 24.81 -18.94
C ARG A 231 -5.31 24.54 -19.96
N LEU A 232 -4.60 23.43 -19.82
CA LEU A 232 -3.62 22.97 -20.79
C LEU A 232 -4.33 22.19 -21.89
N THR A 233 -4.08 22.55 -23.15
CA THR A 233 -4.54 21.78 -24.31
C THR A 233 -3.38 20.97 -24.84
N LEU A 234 -3.57 19.67 -25.01
CA LEU A 234 -2.58 18.73 -25.52
C LEU A 234 -2.94 18.43 -26.99
N PRO A 235 -2.25 19.02 -27.99
CA PRO A 235 -2.73 19.07 -29.37
C PRO A 235 -3.13 17.72 -29.99
N ASP A 236 -2.44 16.64 -29.64
CA ASP A 236 -2.62 15.32 -30.27
C ASP A 236 -3.60 14.40 -29.53
N ILE A 237 -4.02 14.75 -28.31
CA ILE A 237 -4.88 13.88 -27.47
C ILE A 237 -6.13 14.57 -26.94
N SER A 238 -6.15 15.91 -26.91
CA SER A 238 -7.31 16.69 -26.48
C SER A 238 -8.43 16.63 -27.51
N GLN A 239 -9.58 16.11 -27.13
CA GLN A 239 -10.79 16.15 -27.93
C GLN A 239 -11.91 16.87 -27.17
N THR A 240 -12.75 17.63 -27.88
CA THR A 240 -13.98 18.19 -27.30
C THR A 240 -15.16 17.34 -27.76
N MET A 241 -15.96 16.85 -26.83
CA MET A 241 -17.07 15.93 -27.14
C MET A 241 -18.33 16.28 -26.34
N PRO A 242 -19.53 16.01 -26.90
CA PRO A 242 -20.77 16.08 -26.14
C PRO A 242 -20.79 15.06 -25.00
N ARG A 243 -21.43 15.41 -23.87
CA ARG A 243 -21.55 14.55 -22.68
C ARG A 243 -22.03 13.15 -22.98
N ALA A 244 -23.04 13.00 -23.85
CA ALA A 244 -23.60 11.69 -24.21
C ALA A 244 -22.58 10.77 -24.92
N SER A 245 -21.65 11.34 -25.69
CA SER A 245 -20.60 10.56 -26.35
C SER A 245 -19.57 10.08 -25.33
N VAL A 246 -19.21 10.94 -24.37
CA VAL A 246 -18.31 10.58 -23.28
C VAL A 246 -18.91 9.52 -22.37
N GLU A 247 -20.21 9.63 -22.08
CA GLU A 247 -20.97 8.64 -21.33
C GLU A 247 -20.80 7.24 -21.93
N LYS A 248 -21.04 7.12 -23.25
CA LYS A 248 -20.88 5.85 -23.97
C LYS A 248 -19.45 5.32 -23.92
N LEU A 249 -18.44 6.18 -24.07
CA LEU A 249 -17.03 5.78 -23.98
C LEU A 249 -16.67 5.23 -22.60
N LEU A 250 -17.14 5.87 -21.53
CA LEU A 250 -16.88 5.42 -20.15
C LEU A 250 -17.63 4.12 -19.84
N GLN A 251 -18.87 3.97 -20.31
CA GLN A 251 -19.62 2.71 -20.21
C GLN A 251 -18.88 1.57 -20.93
N ASP A 252 -18.40 1.80 -22.15
CA ASP A 252 -17.62 0.81 -22.91
C ASP A 252 -16.27 0.50 -22.22
N LEU A 253 -15.59 1.52 -21.69
CA LEU A 253 -14.31 1.37 -20.98
C LEU A 253 -14.46 0.45 -19.76
N PHE A 254 -15.51 0.65 -18.96
CA PHE A 254 -15.75 -0.09 -17.72
C PHE A 254 -16.69 -1.29 -17.84
N ALA A 255 -17.23 -1.58 -19.04
CA ALA A 255 -18.02 -2.77 -19.29
C ALA A 255 -17.23 -4.05 -18.92
N PRO A 256 -17.83 -4.98 -18.13
CA PRO A 256 -17.14 -6.19 -17.67
C PRO A 256 -16.97 -7.22 -18.79
N GLU A 257 -17.80 -7.15 -19.82
CA GLU A 257 -17.81 -8.05 -20.96
C GLU A 257 -17.95 -7.22 -22.25
N ARG A 258 -17.35 -7.70 -23.33
CA ARG A 258 -17.52 -7.15 -24.68
C ARG A 258 -17.60 -8.30 -25.66
N ASP A 259 -18.63 -8.31 -26.51
CA ASP A 259 -18.85 -9.34 -27.53
C ASP A 259 -18.91 -10.78 -26.96
N GLY A 260 -19.37 -10.93 -25.71
CA GLY A 260 -19.46 -12.21 -25.00
C GLY A 260 -18.13 -12.68 -24.38
N GLU A 261 -17.05 -11.93 -24.57
CA GLU A 261 -15.77 -12.17 -23.92
C GLU A 261 -15.63 -11.33 -22.67
N ARG A 262 -15.19 -11.98 -21.60
CA ARG A 262 -14.94 -11.31 -20.33
C ARG A 262 -13.65 -10.49 -20.42
N LYS A 263 -13.73 -9.21 -20.07
CA LYS A 263 -12.55 -8.37 -19.99
C LYS A 263 -11.70 -8.75 -18.77
N PRO A 264 -10.37 -8.67 -18.88
CA PRO A 264 -9.49 -8.83 -17.74
C PRO A 264 -9.79 -7.77 -16.66
N PRO A 265 -9.56 -8.09 -15.38
CA PRO A 265 -9.77 -7.13 -14.30
C PRO A 265 -8.88 -5.90 -14.44
N LYS A 266 -9.39 -4.74 -14.01
CA LYS A 266 -8.65 -3.48 -14.04
C LYS A 266 -8.20 -3.05 -12.66
N LEU A 267 -6.97 -2.58 -12.53
CA LEU A 267 -6.51 -1.77 -11.42
C LEU A 267 -6.74 -0.29 -11.77
N LEU A 268 -7.75 0.32 -11.18
CA LEU A 268 -8.14 1.71 -11.43
C LEU A 268 -7.52 2.63 -10.37
N LEU A 269 -6.53 3.42 -10.80
CA LEU A 269 -5.82 4.42 -9.99
C LEU A 269 -6.57 5.75 -10.06
N VAL A 270 -6.91 6.32 -8.90
CA VAL A 270 -7.73 7.55 -8.80
C VAL A 270 -7.18 8.49 -7.74
N TYR A 271 -7.52 9.78 -7.84
CA TYR A 271 -7.09 10.81 -6.89
C TYR A 271 -8.06 11.04 -5.72
N ASP A 272 -9.31 10.61 -5.85
CA ASP A 272 -10.33 10.75 -4.80
C ASP A 272 -11.39 9.70 -5.09
N GLU A 273 -11.36 8.58 -4.39
CA GLU A 273 -12.24 7.44 -4.71
C GLU A 273 -13.72 7.83 -4.66
N GLU A 274 -14.12 8.54 -3.60
CA GLU A 274 -15.51 8.94 -3.38
C GLU A 274 -16.00 9.82 -4.53
N MET A 275 -15.29 10.91 -4.82
CA MET A 275 -15.68 11.81 -5.90
C MET A 275 -15.60 11.13 -7.28
N THR A 276 -14.64 10.21 -7.48
CA THR A 276 -14.54 9.45 -8.74
C THR A 276 -15.78 8.60 -8.98
N ARG A 277 -16.27 7.89 -7.95
CA ARG A 277 -17.51 7.11 -8.04
C ARG A 277 -18.71 8.00 -8.40
N HIS A 278 -18.81 9.18 -7.80
CA HIS A 278 -19.86 10.15 -8.12
C HIS A 278 -19.80 10.65 -9.57
N VAL A 279 -18.60 10.99 -10.04
CA VAL A 279 -18.39 11.43 -11.43
C VAL A 279 -18.76 10.31 -12.41
N LEU A 280 -18.25 9.10 -12.21
CA LEU A 280 -18.54 7.95 -13.07
C LEU A 280 -20.03 7.59 -13.08
N ARG A 281 -20.70 7.62 -11.91
CA ARG A 281 -22.14 7.41 -11.81
C ARG A 281 -22.93 8.47 -12.59
N SER A 282 -22.46 9.71 -12.61
CA SER A 282 -23.09 10.78 -13.42
C SER A 282 -22.99 10.54 -14.93
N PHE A 283 -22.06 9.66 -15.36
CA PHE A 283 -21.92 9.16 -16.73
C PHE A 283 -22.45 7.73 -16.89
N GLY A 284 -23.40 7.31 -16.05
CA GLY A 284 -24.07 6.02 -16.17
C GLY A 284 -23.18 4.80 -15.91
N VAL A 285 -21.98 4.97 -15.36
CA VAL A 285 -21.13 3.86 -14.91
C VAL A 285 -21.51 3.52 -13.47
N ASP A 286 -22.27 2.43 -13.30
CA ASP A 286 -22.69 1.98 -11.98
C ASP A 286 -21.59 1.11 -11.33
N ALA A 287 -20.67 1.77 -10.62
CA ALA A 287 -19.59 1.10 -9.89
C ALA A 287 -20.08 0.06 -8.86
N ASP A 288 -21.28 0.26 -8.29
CA ASP A 288 -21.81 -0.61 -7.24
C ASP A 288 -22.34 -1.93 -7.85
N GLN A 289 -23.00 -1.83 -9.01
CA GLN A 289 -23.46 -3.02 -9.76
C GLN A 289 -22.31 -3.80 -10.42
N LEU A 290 -21.22 -3.11 -10.78
CA LEU A 290 -20.08 -3.71 -11.49
C LEU A 290 -19.12 -4.50 -10.59
N HIS A 291 -19.45 -4.70 -9.32
CA HIS A 291 -18.61 -5.39 -8.33
C HIS A 291 -17.22 -4.74 -8.15
N TRP A 292 -17.18 -3.40 -8.07
CA TRP A 292 -15.93 -2.68 -7.82
C TRP A 292 -15.49 -2.89 -6.37
N VAL A 293 -14.23 -3.24 -6.15
CA VAL A 293 -13.66 -3.47 -4.82
C VAL A 293 -12.64 -2.39 -4.49
N GLN A 294 -12.69 -1.91 -3.25
CA GLN A 294 -11.70 -0.96 -2.73
C GLN A 294 -10.39 -1.69 -2.38
N GLY A 295 -9.27 -1.11 -2.83
CA GLY A 295 -7.94 -1.68 -2.66
C GLY A 295 -7.71 -2.94 -3.49
N ILE A 296 -6.58 -3.61 -3.23
CA ILE A 296 -6.14 -4.78 -3.99
C ILE A 296 -5.92 -6.01 -3.12
N LYS A 297 -6.44 -6.00 -1.88
CA LYS A 297 -6.30 -7.14 -0.97
C LYS A 297 -6.86 -8.42 -1.58
N ASP A 298 -8.05 -8.34 -2.16
CA ASP A 298 -8.74 -9.49 -2.74
C ASP A 298 -8.07 -10.00 -4.03
N LEU A 299 -7.31 -9.13 -4.69
CA LEU A 299 -6.46 -9.49 -5.82
C LEU A 299 -5.25 -10.34 -5.37
N LEU A 300 -4.61 -9.95 -4.27
CA LEU A 300 -3.41 -10.62 -3.75
C LEU A 300 -3.68 -11.90 -2.96
N TYR A 301 -4.82 -11.93 -2.25
CA TYR A 301 -5.19 -13.00 -1.34
C TYR A 301 -6.48 -13.68 -1.77
N CYS A 302 -6.68 -13.80 -3.10
CA CYS A 302 -7.86 -14.40 -3.70
C CYS A 302 -8.25 -15.65 -2.91
N PRO A 303 -9.50 -15.78 -2.45
CA PRO A 303 -9.92 -17.01 -1.79
C PRO A 303 -9.58 -18.16 -2.73
N PRO A 304 -8.97 -19.26 -2.25
CA PRO A 304 -8.79 -20.42 -3.11
C PRO A 304 -10.17 -20.75 -3.63
N ALA A 305 -10.37 -20.65 -4.95
CA ALA A 305 -11.55 -21.18 -5.61
C ALA A 305 -11.59 -22.63 -5.13
N GLU A 306 -12.49 -22.92 -4.18
CA GLU A 306 -12.45 -24.14 -3.38
C GLU A 306 -12.16 -25.25 -4.36
N ARG A 307 -10.98 -25.89 -4.22
CA ARG A 307 -10.60 -26.98 -5.10
C ARG A 307 -11.75 -27.96 -4.97
N VAL A 308 -12.65 -27.94 -5.94
CA VAL A 308 -13.76 -28.87 -6.04
C VAL A 308 -13.05 -30.18 -6.05
N HIS A 309 -13.12 -30.86 -4.91
CA HIS A 309 -12.32 -32.01 -4.66
C HIS A 309 -12.66 -33.03 -5.73
N ASP A 310 -11.72 -33.24 -6.66
CA ASP A 310 -11.55 -34.49 -7.42
C ASP A 310 -11.19 -35.65 -6.46
N HIS A 311 -11.79 -35.68 -5.27
CA HIS A 311 -11.78 -36.83 -4.35
C HIS A 311 -12.79 -37.90 -4.75
N ALA A 312 -13.43 -37.77 -5.93
CA ALA A 312 -14.28 -38.82 -6.47
C ALA A 312 -13.50 -39.94 -7.20
N ALA A 313 -12.20 -39.79 -7.50
CA ALA A 313 -11.51 -40.70 -8.42
C ALA A 313 -10.28 -41.46 -7.89
N TYR A 314 -9.74 -41.13 -6.71
CA TYR A 314 -8.69 -41.94 -6.08
C TYR A 314 -9.21 -42.56 -4.80
N GLY A 315 -9.85 -43.72 -4.96
CA GLY A 315 -10.02 -44.68 -3.89
C GLY A 315 -8.66 -45.03 -3.30
N TYR A 316 -8.28 -44.37 -2.21
CA TYR A 316 -7.34 -44.91 -1.26
C TYR A 316 -8.07 -45.94 -0.40
N GLU A 317 -8.24 -47.13 -0.96
CA GLU A 317 -7.92 -48.32 -0.19
C GLU A 317 -6.44 -48.20 0.19
N ARG A 318 -6.11 -47.73 1.40
CA ARG A 318 -4.87 -48.14 2.08
C ARG A 318 -4.81 -47.71 3.55
N ASP A 319 -4.94 -48.74 4.37
CA ASP A 319 -4.22 -48.96 5.63
C ASP A 319 -4.47 -48.01 6.81
N ASP A 320 -5.64 -48.18 7.41
CA ASP A 320 -5.86 -48.08 8.87
C ASP A 320 -5.13 -49.20 9.66
N ARG A 321 -3.90 -49.56 9.25
CA ARG A 321 -3.09 -50.59 9.90
C ARG A 321 -1.65 -50.11 10.07
N ARG A 322 -1.28 -49.98 11.35
CA ARG A 322 0.07 -49.82 11.92
C ARG A 322 0.46 -48.36 12.18
N TYR A 323 0.26 -47.90 13.41
CA TYR A 323 1.35 -47.53 14.33
C TYR A 323 0.75 -47.00 15.64
N ASN A 324 0.23 -47.91 16.47
CA ASN A 324 0.05 -47.67 17.91
C ASN A 324 0.63 -48.87 18.66
N ALA A 325 1.96 -48.90 18.72
CA ALA A 325 2.71 -49.78 19.60
C ALA A 325 3.73 -48.94 20.36
N ARG A 326 3.26 -48.19 21.37
CA ARG A 326 4.05 -47.80 22.53
C ARG A 326 3.13 -47.76 23.75
N GLU A 327 3.27 -48.84 24.51
CA GLU A 327 2.93 -49.10 25.91
C GLU A 327 2.26 -47.98 26.72
N PRO A 328 1.10 -48.29 27.32
CA PRO A 328 0.87 -48.02 28.72
C PRO A 328 1.13 -49.31 29.49
N ARG A 329 2.24 -49.34 30.24
CA ARG A 329 2.28 -50.14 31.47
C ARG A 329 1.17 -49.59 32.36
N ASP A 330 0.06 -50.31 32.47
CA ASP A 330 -0.53 -50.49 33.78
C ASP A 330 -1.39 -51.74 33.88
N ARG A 331 -1.09 -52.44 34.97
CA ARG A 331 -1.74 -53.66 35.45
C ARG A 331 -3.17 -53.33 35.87
N SER A 332 -4.16 -54.01 35.31
CA SER A 332 -5.42 -54.36 35.99
C SER A 332 -6.25 -55.23 35.03
N TYR A 333 -6.09 -56.55 35.08
CA TYR A 333 -7.06 -57.46 35.68
C TYR A 333 -8.55 -57.16 35.37
N ASN A 334 -9.18 -58.14 34.73
CA ASN A 334 -10.63 -58.39 34.70
C ASN A 334 -11.52 -57.36 33.97
N SER A 335 -11.95 -57.72 32.76
CA SER A 335 -13.37 -58.09 32.56
C SER A 335 -13.67 -58.54 31.13
N LYS A 336 -13.94 -59.85 31.01
CA LYS A 336 -15.04 -60.47 30.27
C LYS A 336 -15.51 -59.79 28.98
N TRP A 337 -15.06 -60.39 27.88
CA TRP A 337 -15.74 -60.39 26.58
C TRP A 337 -17.24 -60.74 26.71
N PRO A 338 -18.14 -60.00 26.03
CA PRO A 338 -19.41 -60.53 25.59
C PRO A 338 -19.46 -60.66 24.06
N ARG A 339 -19.41 -61.92 23.64
CA ARG A 339 -20.24 -62.59 22.62
C ARG A 339 -20.84 -61.74 21.49
N ASN A 340 -20.36 -62.07 20.29
CA ASN A 340 -21.10 -62.13 19.02
C ASN A 340 -22.62 -62.26 19.20
N ARG A 341 -23.36 -61.23 18.78
CA ARG A 341 -24.76 -61.33 18.40
C ARG A 341 -24.91 -60.94 16.94
N SER A 342 -25.40 -61.92 16.19
CA SER A 342 -26.06 -61.84 14.89
C SER A 342 -26.66 -60.46 14.56
N HIS A 343 -26.07 -59.78 13.59
CA HIS A 343 -26.65 -58.62 12.92
C HIS A 343 -27.77 -59.09 11.99
N SER A 344 -29.02 -58.88 12.43
CA SER A 344 -30.20 -58.93 11.57
C SER A 344 -30.13 -57.80 10.53
N PRO A 345 -30.78 -57.95 9.34
CA PRO A 345 -30.80 -56.91 8.33
C PRO A 345 -31.59 -55.71 8.86
N THR A 346 -30.91 -54.60 9.13
CA THR A 346 -31.54 -53.33 9.49
C THR A 346 -32.33 -52.83 8.28
N ARG A 347 -33.66 -52.88 8.41
CA ARG A 347 -34.61 -52.12 7.57
C ARG A 347 -34.08 -50.69 7.41
N ARG A 348 -33.71 -50.30 6.19
CA ARG A 348 -33.45 -48.90 5.80
C ARG A 348 -34.65 -48.08 6.26
N ARG A 349 -34.43 -47.17 7.22
CA ARG A 349 -35.44 -46.20 7.64
C ARG A 349 -35.65 -45.22 6.47
N PRO A 350 -36.90 -44.89 6.10
CA PRO A 350 -37.19 -43.71 5.30
C PRO A 350 -36.76 -42.50 6.15
N GLY A 351 -35.61 -41.93 5.83
CA GLY A 351 -34.89 -41.00 6.69
C GLY A 351 -33.38 -41.08 6.52
N ASP A 352 -32.88 -42.14 5.88
CA ASP A 352 -31.50 -42.24 5.38
C ASP A 352 -31.37 -41.48 4.03
N GLU A 353 -31.90 -40.25 3.97
CA GLU A 353 -31.47 -39.27 2.97
C GLU A 353 -30.04 -38.92 3.32
N GLY A 354 -29.08 -39.63 2.71
CA GLY A 354 -27.67 -39.27 2.79
C GLY A 354 -27.51 -37.76 2.56
N PRO A 355 -26.55 -37.11 3.24
CA PRO A 355 -26.38 -35.66 3.16
C PRO A 355 -26.37 -35.26 1.70
N ARG A 356 -27.43 -34.52 1.29
CA ARG A 356 -27.59 -34.05 -0.09
C ARG A 356 -26.25 -33.47 -0.53
N SER A 357 -25.75 -33.94 -1.66
CA SER A 357 -24.56 -33.38 -2.31
C SER A 357 -24.74 -31.87 -2.29
N ARG A 358 -23.95 -31.19 -1.46
CA ARG A 358 -24.04 -29.73 -1.33
C ARG A 358 -23.82 -29.18 -2.74
N SER A 359 -24.78 -28.38 -3.21
CA SER A 359 -24.64 -27.65 -4.47
C SER A 359 -23.24 -27.06 -4.54
N SER A 360 -22.57 -27.22 -5.68
CA SER A 360 -21.24 -26.68 -5.85
C SER A 360 -21.22 -25.22 -5.37
N PRO A 361 -20.22 -24.83 -4.57
CA PRO A 361 -20.11 -23.46 -4.11
C PRO A 361 -20.18 -22.53 -5.32
N PRO A 362 -20.89 -21.39 -5.22
CA PRO A 362 -21.01 -20.46 -6.33
C PRO A 362 -19.60 -20.08 -6.80
N ARG A 363 -19.36 -20.16 -8.11
CA ARG A 363 -18.09 -19.74 -8.69
C ARG A 363 -17.91 -18.26 -8.37
N MET A 364 -16.91 -17.92 -7.56
CA MET A 364 -16.60 -16.53 -7.27
C MET A 364 -16.09 -15.88 -8.57
N VAL A 365 -16.91 -15.00 -9.13
CA VAL A 365 -16.55 -14.15 -10.26
C VAL A 365 -15.63 -13.06 -9.70
N PRO A 366 -14.39 -12.91 -10.20
CA PRO A 366 -13.52 -11.85 -9.70
C PRO A 366 -14.14 -10.46 -9.95
N PRO A 367 -13.89 -9.49 -9.06
CA PRO A 367 -14.17 -8.08 -9.31
C PRO A 367 -13.70 -7.64 -10.70
N SER A 368 -14.50 -6.81 -11.36
CA SER A 368 -14.11 -6.24 -12.66
C SER A 368 -13.10 -5.11 -12.51
N VAL A 369 -13.16 -4.38 -11.40
CA VAL A 369 -12.31 -3.23 -11.11
C VAL A 369 -11.88 -3.25 -9.64
N TYR A 370 -10.59 -3.04 -9.42
CA TYR A 370 -9.95 -2.80 -8.14
C TYR A 370 -9.56 -1.33 -8.05
N LEU A 371 -10.08 -0.60 -7.08
CA LEU A 371 -9.85 0.84 -6.93
C LEU A 371 -8.68 1.14 -5.99
N VAL A 372 -7.78 2.01 -6.40
CA VAL A 372 -6.69 2.52 -5.55
C VAL A 372 -6.74 4.03 -5.52
N ASP A 373 -7.02 4.57 -4.33
CA ASP A 373 -6.95 6.00 -4.07
C ASP A 373 -5.51 6.42 -3.76
N VAL A 374 -4.88 7.05 -4.74
CA VAL A 374 -3.48 7.52 -4.70
C VAL A 374 -3.33 8.70 -3.74
N ARG A 375 -4.35 9.53 -3.55
CA ARG A 375 -4.32 10.62 -2.57
C ARG A 375 -4.35 10.08 -1.15
N THR A 376 -5.19 9.08 -0.89
CA THR A 376 -5.23 8.39 0.41
C THR A 376 -3.88 7.71 0.67
N MET A 377 -3.30 7.06 -0.33
CA MET A 377 -1.96 6.46 -0.25
C MET A 377 -0.88 7.50 0.11
N TYR A 378 -0.88 8.67 -0.55
CA TYR A 378 0.02 9.78 -0.23
C TYR A 378 -0.20 10.35 1.17
N ARG A 379 -1.45 10.55 1.59
CA ARG A 379 -1.77 11.04 2.95
C ARG A 379 -1.30 10.10 4.03
N ASN A 380 -1.46 8.80 3.81
CA ASN A 380 -0.92 7.77 4.71
C ASN A 380 0.61 7.85 4.77
N LEU A 381 1.27 8.08 3.64
CA LEU A 381 2.72 8.24 3.59
C LEU A 381 3.16 9.50 4.36
N MET A 382 2.62 10.68 4.04
CA MET A 382 3.12 11.94 4.59
C MET A 382 2.64 12.23 6.03
N ARG A 383 1.50 11.67 6.45
CA ARG A 383 0.83 11.92 7.75
C ARG A 383 0.47 13.39 8.03
N VAL A 384 0.72 14.30 7.10
CA VAL A 384 0.38 15.72 7.22
C VAL A 384 -0.74 16.00 6.22
N PRO A 385 -1.97 16.32 6.67
CA PRO A 385 -3.02 16.74 5.76
C PRO A 385 -2.67 18.11 5.20
N THR A 386 -2.45 18.18 3.90
CA THR A 386 -2.32 19.44 3.19
C THR A 386 -3.70 19.87 2.67
N PRO A 387 -4.21 21.06 3.06
CA PRO A 387 -5.59 21.45 2.80
C PRO A 387 -5.91 21.60 1.31
N ASN A 388 -4.90 21.82 0.47
CA ASN A 388 -5.02 22.04 -0.97
C ASN A 388 -4.25 21.00 -1.78
N ASP A 389 -4.36 19.74 -1.38
CA ASP A 389 -3.86 18.62 -2.18
C ASP A 389 -4.49 18.68 -3.58
N THR A 390 -3.66 18.88 -4.61
CA THR A 390 -4.00 18.66 -6.03
C THR A 390 -3.08 17.60 -6.64
N VAL A 391 -3.47 16.95 -7.75
CA VAL A 391 -2.62 16.00 -8.46
C VAL A 391 -1.22 16.60 -8.76
N PRO A 392 -1.11 17.81 -9.35
CA PRO A 392 0.20 18.42 -9.61
C PRO A 392 1.02 18.71 -8.34
N SER A 393 0.38 19.14 -7.25
CA SER A 393 1.12 19.45 -6.00
C SER A 393 1.64 18.19 -5.32
N ILE A 394 0.87 17.10 -5.31
CA ILE A 394 1.33 15.81 -4.78
C ILE A 394 2.47 15.27 -5.65
N ALA A 395 2.32 15.30 -6.98
CA ALA A 395 3.34 14.83 -7.90
C ALA A 395 4.67 15.60 -7.69
N LYS A 396 4.59 16.93 -7.54
CA LYS A 396 5.76 17.76 -7.18
C LYS A 396 6.37 17.36 -5.84
N ALA A 397 5.56 17.14 -4.80
CA ALA A 397 6.04 16.74 -3.47
C ALA A 397 6.69 15.33 -3.47
N LEU A 398 6.30 14.48 -4.41
CA LEU A 398 6.90 13.17 -4.65
C LEU A 398 8.10 13.21 -5.60
N ASN A 399 8.48 14.40 -6.12
CA ASN A 399 9.47 14.57 -7.18
C ASN A 399 9.17 13.77 -8.46
N VAL A 400 7.89 13.56 -8.75
CA VAL A 400 7.43 12.93 -9.98
C VAL A 400 7.53 13.95 -11.12
N LEU A 401 8.09 13.51 -12.25
CA LEU A 401 8.12 14.27 -13.50
C LEU A 401 7.04 13.75 -14.44
N ASP A 402 6.53 14.62 -15.32
CA ASP A 402 5.63 14.18 -16.39
C ASP A 402 6.45 13.79 -17.62
N THR A 403 5.92 12.89 -18.43
CA THR A 403 6.50 12.56 -19.74
C THR A 403 5.95 13.53 -20.78
N SER A 404 6.83 14.26 -21.45
CA SER A 404 6.47 15.15 -22.56
C SER A 404 5.70 14.40 -23.63
N MET A 405 4.78 15.11 -24.28
CA MET A 405 4.09 14.60 -25.47
C MET A 405 5.01 14.59 -26.69
N THR A 406 6.00 15.49 -26.73
CA THR A 406 7.01 15.50 -27.77
C THR A 406 8.10 14.51 -27.41
N ARG A 407 8.36 13.56 -28.32
CA ARG A 407 9.53 12.70 -28.23
C ARG A 407 10.77 13.48 -28.68
N GLY A 408 11.91 13.17 -28.08
CA GLY A 408 13.20 13.73 -28.49
C GLY A 408 13.61 13.31 -29.91
N GLU A 409 14.74 13.84 -30.39
CA GLU A 409 15.27 13.55 -31.73
C GLU A 409 15.49 12.04 -31.97
N ASP A 410 15.74 11.27 -30.90
CA ASP A 410 15.99 9.82 -30.91
C ASP A 410 14.84 8.98 -30.31
N ASP A 411 13.60 9.48 -30.37
CA ASP A 411 12.43 8.82 -29.75
C ASP A 411 12.49 8.75 -28.21
N GLU A 412 13.45 9.44 -27.59
CA GLU A 412 13.64 9.48 -26.15
C GLU A 412 12.47 10.16 -25.44
N VAL A 413 12.11 9.61 -24.27
CA VAL A 413 11.09 10.18 -23.39
C VAL A 413 11.67 11.40 -22.70
N ILE A 414 11.17 12.59 -23.05
CA ILE A 414 11.55 13.83 -22.38
C ILE A 414 10.74 13.95 -21.09
N TYR A 415 11.40 14.20 -19.97
CA TYR A 415 10.74 14.47 -18.69
C TYR A 415 10.60 15.98 -18.46
N GLU A 416 9.40 16.41 -18.10
CA GLU A 416 9.06 17.80 -17.87
C GLU A 416 8.68 18.06 -16.42
N ALA A 417 9.10 19.22 -15.91
CA ALA A 417 8.67 19.71 -14.63
C ALA A 417 7.17 19.99 -14.61
N ILE A 418 6.56 19.78 -13.45
CA ILE A 418 5.13 20.00 -13.24
C ILE A 418 4.91 21.43 -12.78
N ASP A 419 4.15 22.20 -13.57
CA ASP A 419 3.66 23.50 -13.17
C ASP A 419 2.21 23.40 -12.66
N PRO A 420 1.97 23.63 -11.35
CA PRO A 420 0.64 23.57 -10.74
C PRO A 420 -0.36 24.61 -11.27
N GLN A 421 0.10 25.66 -11.96
CA GLN A 421 -0.78 26.67 -12.56
C GLN A 421 -1.60 26.09 -13.71
N TYR A 422 -1.14 25.02 -14.33
CA TYR A 422 -1.87 24.35 -15.40
C TYR A 422 -2.74 23.21 -14.86
N TRP A 423 -3.81 22.91 -15.59
CA TRP A 423 -4.67 21.76 -15.32
C TRP A 423 -5.12 21.11 -16.63
N CYS A 424 -5.16 19.79 -16.62
CA CYS A 424 -5.63 18.97 -17.73
C CYS A 424 -5.79 17.54 -17.21
N ALA A 425 -7.00 17.00 -17.30
CA ALA A 425 -7.26 15.65 -16.79
C ALA A 425 -6.45 14.56 -17.52
N GLY A 426 -6.11 14.77 -18.80
CA GLY A 426 -5.20 13.87 -19.53
C GLY A 426 -3.83 13.77 -18.86
N ARG A 427 -3.20 14.92 -18.63
CA ARG A 427 -1.90 15.02 -17.93
C ARG A 427 -1.99 14.48 -16.50
N GLU A 428 -3.02 14.88 -15.76
CA GLU A 428 -3.21 14.46 -14.36
C GLU A 428 -3.43 12.95 -14.25
N SER A 429 -4.09 12.31 -15.23
CA SER A 429 -4.21 10.85 -15.25
C SER A 429 -2.83 10.17 -15.34
N ARG A 430 -1.91 10.64 -16.19
CA ARG A 430 -0.54 10.10 -16.22
C ARG A 430 0.17 10.26 -14.89
N LEU A 431 0.11 11.46 -14.32
CA LEU A 431 0.72 11.77 -13.04
C LEU A 431 0.20 10.87 -11.92
N ILE A 432 -1.09 10.52 -11.89
CA ILE A 432 -1.65 9.57 -10.91
C ILE A 432 -0.94 8.21 -11.00
N GLY A 433 -0.67 7.70 -12.20
CA GLY A 433 0.07 6.45 -12.39
C GLY A 433 1.50 6.53 -11.87
N TYR A 434 2.24 7.58 -12.26
CA TYR A 434 3.63 7.77 -11.81
C TYR A 434 3.74 8.05 -10.30
N MET A 435 2.78 8.75 -9.70
CA MET A 435 2.71 8.92 -8.24
C MET A 435 2.49 7.59 -7.52
N TRP A 436 1.59 6.74 -8.04
CA TRP A 436 1.38 5.41 -7.49
C TRP A 436 2.65 4.57 -7.58
N GLU A 437 3.31 4.55 -8.74
CA GLU A 437 4.58 3.85 -8.94
C GLU A 437 5.64 4.35 -7.95
N GLU A 438 5.84 5.66 -7.84
CA GLU A 438 6.88 6.22 -6.98
C GLU A 438 6.69 5.78 -5.52
N MET A 439 5.45 5.72 -5.03
CA MET A 439 5.17 5.24 -3.68
C MET A 439 5.21 3.69 -3.55
N ALA A 440 4.83 2.95 -4.59
CA ALA A 440 4.75 1.49 -4.58
C ALA A 440 6.11 0.80 -4.85
N ARG A 441 7.03 1.43 -5.59
CA ARG A 441 8.35 0.91 -5.91
C ARG A 441 9.32 0.94 -4.73
N GLN A 442 9.16 1.93 -3.86
CA GLN A 442 10.10 2.23 -2.77
C GLN A 442 10.08 1.21 -1.61
N GLU A 443 10.90 1.52 -0.60
CA GLU A 443 11.00 0.83 0.69
C GLU A 443 9.66 0.77 1.46
N SER A 444 9.62 0.15 2.64
CA SER A 444 8.38 0.08 3.43
C SER A 444 7.86 1.47 3.80
N ILE A 445 6.55 1.57 4.08
CA ILE A 445 5.91 2.86 4.37
C ILE A 445 6.62 3.66 5.49
N ASP A 446 7.16 2.98 6.50
CA ASP A 446 7.88 3.66 7.59
C ASP A 446 9.24 4.18 7.16
N GLU A 447 9.93 3.44 6.30
CA GLU A 447 11.23 3.82 5.79
C GLU A 447 11.10 5.04 4.88
N GLN A 448 10.12 5.02 3.96
CA GLN A 448 9.79 6.17 3.14
C GLN A 448 9.40 7.39 3.99
N ARG A 449 8.62 7.21 5.06
CA ARG A 449 8.30 8.28 6.02
C ARG A 449 9.56 8.89 6.63
N VAL A 450 10.47 8.05 7.13
CA VAL A 450 11.72 8.52 7.75
C VAL A 450 12.58 9.26 6.73
N GLN A 451 12.72 8.73 5.51
CA GLN A 451 13.46 9.37 4.43
C GLN A 451 12.88 10.74 4.08
N ARG A 452 11.57 10.83 3.85
CA ARG A 452 10.90 12.09 3.48
C ARG A 452 10.89 13.11 4.61
N GLN A 453 10.76 12.69 5.87
CA GLN A 453 10.90 13.59 7.02
C GLN A 453 12.31 14.17 7.16
N ARG A 454 13.35 13.45 6.73
CA ARG A 454 14.72 14.00 6.70
C ARG A 454 14.84 15.08 5.63
N TYR A 455 14.39 14.81 4.41
CA TYR A 455 14.40 15.81 3.33
C TYR A 455 13.67 17.11 3.71
N LEU A 456 12.51 17.00 4.39
CA LEU A 456 11.76 18.18 4.86
C LEU A 456 12.47 18.97 5.97
N ARG A 457 13.33 18.32 6.77
CA ARG A 457 14.11 18.98 7.84
C ARG A 457 15.41 19.58 7.32
N GLU A 458 15.93 19.02 6.23
CA GLU A 458 17.20 19.40 5.60
C GLU A 458 17.03 20.50 4.53
N GLU A 459 15.85 21.12 4.42
CA GLU A 459 15.58 22.21 3.49
C GLU A 459 16.57 23.40 3.63
N PRO A 460 16.86 24.07 2.51
CA PRO A 460 18.13 24.03 1.81
C PRO A 460 19.21 24.87 2.51
N VAL A 461 20.46 24.40 2.46
CA VAL A 461 21.60 25.33 2.43
C VAL A 461 21.33 26.23 1.22
N GLU A 462 20.88 27.46 1.47
CA GLU A 462 20.85 28.50 0.44
C GLU A 462 22.24 28.47 -0.19
N VAL A 463 22.29 28.03 -1.45
CA VAL A 463 23.46 28.25 -2.29
C VAL A 463 23.49 29.76 -2.41
N VAL A 464 24.23 30.41 -1.50
CA VAL A 464 24.54 31.82 -1.59
C VAL A 464 25.20 31.93 -2.96
N ASP A 465 24.46 32.48 -3.92
CA ASP A 465 25.02 32.94 -5.17
C ASP A 465 26.16 33.86 -4.77
N GLU A 466 27.39 33.38 -4.88
CA GLU A 466 28.57 34.21 -4.98
C GLU A 466 28.44 34.98 -6.30
N THR A 467 27.52 35.94 -6.33
CA THR A 467 27.72 37.13 -7.13
C THR A 467 28.99 37.78 -6.62
N ILE A 468 30.11 37.37 -7.20
CA ILE A 468 31.34 38.14 -7.30
C ILE A 468 30.96 39.38 -8.13
N ALA A 469 30.25 40.31 -7.50
CA ALA A 469 30.20 41.68 -7.95
C ALA A 469 31.59 42.24 -7.70
N ALA A 470 32.40 42.26 -8.76
CA ALA A 470 33.60 43.07 -8.85
C ALA A 470 33.19 44.54 -8.73
N VAL A 471 32.95 45.00 -7.50
CA VAL A 471 32.93 46.43 -7.19
C VAL A 471 34.38 46.87 -7.16
N ALA A 472 34.79 47.55 -8.22
CA ALA A 472 36.01 48.33 -8.22
C ALA A 472 35.92 49.34 -7.05
N VAL A 473 36.65 49.06 -5.98
CA VAL A 473 36.82 49.97 -4.85
C VAL A 473 37.76 51.08 -5.33
N ASP A 474 37.15 52.22 -5.64
CA ASP A 474 37.83 53.50 -5.76
C ASP A 474 38.32 53.90 -4.35
N ASN A 475 39.64 54.02 -4.20
CA ASN A 475 40.33 54.34 -2.94
C ASN A 475 40.18 55.84 -2.62
N GLY A 476 38.98 56.25 -2.24
CA GLY A 476 38.71 57.58 -1.68
C GLY A 476 38.51 57.52 -0.17
N ASP A 477 39.49 58.04 0.57
CA ASP A 477 39.45 58.52 1.96
C ASP A 477 38.31 57.99 2.86
N MET A 478 38.55 56.84 3.51
CA MET A 478 37.79 56.43 4.68
C MET A 478 38.29 57.17 5.93
N ASP A 479 37.46 58.05 6.48
CA ASP A 479 37.70 58.75 7.75
C ASP A 479 37.62 57.76 8.92
N PRO A 480 38.65 57.67 9.79
CA PRO A 480 38.66 56.78 10.95
C PRO A 480 37.62 57.12 12.05
N ASN A 481 36.77 58.14 11.87
CA ASN A 481 35.69 58.50 12.80
C ASN A 481 34.28 58.03 12.38
N ASP A 482 34.10 57.34 11.24
CA ASP A 482 32.81 56.76 10.87
C ASP A 482 32.53 55.45 11.65
N MET A 483 32.33 55.58 12.97
CA MET A 483 31.70 54.54 13.78
C MET A 483 30.22 54.43 13.38
N ILE A 484 29.92 53.46 12.54
CA ILE A 484 28.55 53.02 12.27
C ILE A 484 27.93 52.55 13.59
N GLN A 485 26.98 53.33 14.12
CA GLN A 485 26.11 52.88 15.20
C GLN A 485 25.28 51.69 14.71
N PRO A 486 25.21 50.56 15.43
CA PRO A 486 24.27 49.51 15.11
C PRO A 486 22.86 50.07 15.29
N VAL A 487 22.18 50.34 14.17
CA VAL A 487 20.76 50.65 14.16
C VAL A 487 20.06 49.43 14.72
N ALA A 488 19.53 49.56 15.94
CA ALA A 488 18.71 48.55 16.58
C ALA A 488 17.52 48.25 15.66
N GLN A 489 17.62 47.17 14.89
CA GLN A 489 16.48 46.59 14.20
C GLN A 489 15.52 46.11 15.29
N SER A 490 14.43 46.85 15.44
CA SER A 490 13.29 46.48 16.23
C SER A 490 12.67 45.24 15.57
N THR A 491 13.09 44.06 16.05
CA THR A 491 12.38 42.81 15.81
C THR A 491 10.94 42.99 16.30
N PRO A 492 9.91 42.88 15.44
CA PRO A 492 8.54 42.82 15.92
C PRO A 492 8.41 41.55 16.76
N ALA A 493 7.98 41.73 18.01
CA ALA A 493 7.73 40.66 18.95
C ALA A 493 6.87 39.57 18.28
N LEU A 494 7.46 38.38 18.11
CA LEU A 494 6.74 37.17 17.78
C LEU A 494 5.62 37.01 18.81
N ARG A 495 4.38 37.20 18.35
CA ARG A 495 3.21 36.67 19.04
C ARG A 495 3.40 35.17 19.10
N THR A 496 3.52 34.65 20.30
CA THR A 496 3.49 33.24 20.64
C THR A 496 2.24 32.61 20.02
N ALA A 497 2.42 32.01 18.85
CA ALA A 497 1.44 31.08 18.29
C ALA A 497 1.29 29.93 19.28
N ALA A 498 0.05 29.65 19.66
CA ALA A 498 -0.29 28.51 20.50
C ALA A 498 0.30 27.24 19.89
N LYS A 499 1.16 26.56 20.64
CA LYS A 499 1.71 25.25 20.27
C LYS A 499 0.54 24.31 19.96
N PRO A 500 0.53 23.59 18.82
CA PRO A 500 -0.43 22.53 18.58
C PRO A 500 -0.27 21.47 19.69
N VAL A 501 -1.34 21.26 20.44
CA VAL A 501 -1.49 20.19 21.42
C VAL A 501 -1.32 18.86 20.68
N GLY A 502 -0.22 18.14 20.91
CA GLY A 502 -0.05 16.80 20.33
C GLY A 502 1.36 16.24 20.16
N MET A 503 2.43 16.98 20.50
CA MET A 503 3.79 16.42 20.52
C MET A 503 4.32 16.50 21.95
N TYR A 504 4.25 15.38 22.66
CA TYR A 504 4.98 15.20 23.91
C TYR A 504 6.46 15.02 23.56
N ASP A 505 7.23 16.10 23.69
CA ASP A 505 8.65 16.01 24.02
C ASP A 505 8.76 15.32 25.38
N SER A 506 9.09 14.03 25.37
CA SER A 506 9.67 13.39 26.55
C SER A 506 11.16 13.68 26.55
N GLU A 507 11.51 14.92 26.86
CA GLU A 507 12.86 15.28 27.29
C GLU A 507 13.07 14.73 28.71
N GLU A 508 14.15 13.97 28.85
CA GLU A 508 15.01 13.88 30.04
C GLU A 508 14.30 13.78 31.40
N GLU A 509 13.89 12.56 31.76
CA GLU A 509 14.02 12.13 33.15
C GLU A 509 15.33 11.34 33.27
N ASP A 510 16.32 11.99 33.87
CA ASP A 510 17.55 11.40 34.37
C ASP A 510 17.23 10.27 35.36
N ASP A 511 17.43 9.02 34.94
CA ASP A 511 17.42 7.87 35.83
C ASP A 511 18.82 7.65 36.42
N GLU A 512 19.08 8.32 37.54
CA GLU A 512 20.10 7.92 38.51
C GLU A 512 19.44 6.89 39.47
N TRP A 513 19.55 5.58 39.14
CA TRP A 513 19.32 4.47 40.09
C TRP A 513 20.15 3.23 39.76
#